data_AF-A0A6J4SAN5-F1
#
_entry.id   AF-A0A6J4SAN5-F1
#
_cell.length_a   1.000
_cell.length_b   1.000
_cell.length_c   1.000
_cell.angle_alpha   90.00
_cell.angle_beta   90.00
_cell.angle_gamma   90.00
#
_symmetry.space_group_name_H-M   'P 1'
#
loop_
_entity.id
_entity.type
_entity.pdbx_description
1 polymer ?
#
loop_
_entity_poly.entity_id
_entity_poly.type
_entity_poly.pdbx_seq_one_letter_code
_entity_poly.pdbx_strand_id
1 'polypeptide(L)'
;HVVHVPGAPLEHAAAAVLALRTGGRTPLAAGLDSASELIRRGRARDPRRRAIAVVLTDGRAPAATGAAARLGRTADAVHIVDTEEGAVRLGLARDLAVAAGATLIPLPAIRRPSVGRRAA
;
A
#
# COMPACT_ATOMS: atom_id res chain seq x y z
N HIS A 1 -3.83 11.30 0.06
CA HIS A 1 -2.85 10.25 -0.33
C HIS A 1 -1.48 10.83 -0.05
N VAL A 2 -0.66 10.13 0.72
CA VAL A 2 0.74 10.52 0.91
C VAL A 2 1.57 9.41 0.31
N VAL A 3 2.33 9.74 -0.74
CA VAL A 3 3.31 8.85 -1.33
C VAL A 3 4.66 9.28 -0.78
N HIS A 4 5.32 8.34 -0.09
CA HIS A 4 6.63 8.57 0.51
C HIS A 4 7.75 8.11 -0.41
N VAL A 5 8.82 8.90 -0.49
CA VAL A 5 9.99 8.57 -1.31
C VAL A 5 10.72 7.37 -0.72
N PRO A 6 11.10 6.35 -1.52
CA PRO A 6 11.90 5.24 -1.03
C PRO A 6 13.21 5.76 -0.42
N GLY A 7 13.37 5.61 0.89
CA GLY A 7 14.60 5.94 1.63
C GLY A 7 14.43 6.88 2.83
N ALA A 8 13.26 7.48 3.05
CA ALA A 8 13.05 8.17 4.31
C ALA A 8 12.59 7.18 5.41
N PRO A 9 12.99 7.39 6.68
CA PRO A 9 12.84 6.41 7.76
C PRO A 9 11.40 5.88 7.88
N LEU A 10 11.24 4.63 8.34
CA LEU A 10 9.93 4.00 8.56
C LEU A 10 9.01 4.89 9.41
N GLU A 11 9.61 5.65 10.32
CA GLU A 11 9.00 6.64 11.20
C GLU A 11 8.35 7.78 10.42
N HIS A 12 8.96 8.24 9.32
CA HIS A 12 8.38 9.27 8.44
C HIS A 12 7.22 8.70 7.62
N ALA A 13 7.31 7.44 7.17
CA ALA A 13 6.20 6.77 6.53
C ALA A 13 5.03 6.55 7.51
N ALA A 14 5.32 6.18 8.75
CA ALA A 14 4.32 6.05 9.81
C ALA A 14 3.68 7.39 10.15
N ALA A 15 4.46 8.46 10.33
CA ALA A 15 3.96 9.80 10.58
C ALA A 15 3.10 10.32 9.42
N ALA A 16 3.49 10.07 8.17
CA ALA A 16 2.71 10.39 6.98
C ALA A 16 1.36 9.67 6.97
N VAL A 17 1.33 8.39 7.35
CA VAL A 17 0.08 7.60 7.46
C VAL A 17 -0.80 8.13 8.58
N LEU A 18 -0.24 8.43 9.75
CA LEU A 18 -0.97 8.99 10.90
C LEU A 18 -1.53 10.40 10.62
N ALA A 19 -0.88 11.16 9.74
CA ALA A 19 -1.33 12.49 9.31
C ALA A 19 -2.39 12.44 8.19
N LEU A 20 -2.73 11.26 7.66
CA LEU A 20 -3.80 11.14 6.68
C LEU A 20 -5.14 11.45 7.35
N ARG A 21 -5.81 12.51 6.90
CA ARG A 21 -7.23 12.70 7.23
C ARG A 21 -8.02 11.53 6.62
N THR A 22 -8.66 10.74 7.48
CA THR A 22 -9.65 9.77 7.07
C THR A 22 -10.92 10.51 6.65
N GLY A 23 -11.38 10.29 5.42
CA GLY A 23 -12.55 10.96 4.86
C GLY A 23 -12.19 12.03 3.83
N GLY A 24 -12.74 11.86 2.63
CA GLY A 24 -12.56 12.75 1.48
C GLY A 24 -12.36 11.97 0.19
N ARG A 25 -12.84 12.52 -0.94
CA ARG A 25 -12.87 11.93 -2.29
C ARG A 25 -11.49 11.69 -2.92
N THR A 26 -10.42 11.58 -2.14
CA THR A 26 -9.08 11.32 -2.66
C THR A 26 -9.12 10.02 -3.45
N PRO A 27 -8.99 10.07 -4.78
CA PRO A 27 -9.20 8.88 -5.58
C PRO A 27 -8.00 7.98 -5.39
N LEU A 28 -8.20 6.84 -4.72
CA LEU A 28 -7.19 5.80 -4.50
C LEU A 28 -6.41 5.51 -5.79
N ALA A 29 -7.12 5.50 -6.93
CA ALA A 29 -6.53 5.37 -8.26
C ALA A 29 -5.36 6.36 -8.52
N ALA A 30 -5.54 7.66 -8.24
CA ALA A 30 -4.49 8.66 -8.43
C ALA A 30 -3.28 8.42 -7.51
N GLY A 31 -3.52 7.89 -6.30
CA GLY A 31 -2.43 7.53 -5.39
C GLY A 31 -1.63 6.32 -5.86
N LEU A 32 -2.31 5.31 -6.40
CA LEU A 32 -1.66 4.13 -7.01
C LEU A 32 -0.85 4.52 -8.25
N ASP A 33 -1.37 5.43 -9.08
CA ASP A 33 -0.65 5.96 -10.25
C ASP A 33 0.57 6.78 -9.83
N SER A 34 0.45 7.60 -8.79
CA SER A 34 1.56 8.38 -8.23
C SER A 34 2.66 7.47 -7.66
N ALA A 35 2.28 6.38 -6.97
CA ALA A 35 3.23 5.38 -6.49
C ALA A 35 3.97 4.70 -7.65
N SER A 36 3.25 4.34 -8.72
CA SER A 36 3.85 3.76 -9.92
C SER A 36 4.87 4.71 -10.56
N GLU A 37 4.56 6.00 -10.65
CA GLU A 37 5.47 7.02 -11.16
C GLU A 37 6.73 7.18 -10.30
N LEU A 38 6.56 7.15 -8.97
CA LEU A 38 7.69 7.21 -8.06
C LEU A 38 8.64 6.01 -8.21
N ILE A 39 8.09 4.80 -8.38
CA ILE A 39 8.89 3.60 -8.62
C ILE A 39 9.65 3.72 -9.95
N ARG A 40 9.00 4.17 -11.03
CA ARG A 40 9.67 4.39 -12.33
C ARG A 40 10.85 5.37 -12.21
N ARG A 41 10.63 6.51 -11.54
CA ARG A 41 11.70 7.50 -11.30
C ARG A 41 12.83 6.93 -10.43
N GLY A 42 12.50 6.12 -9.44
CA GLY A 42 13.48 5.42 -8.61
C GLY A 42 14.35 4.47 -9.43
N ARG A 43 13.72 3.64 -10.28
CA ARG A 43 14.42 2.70 -11.16
C ARG A 43 15.31 3.38 -12.20
N ALA A 44 14.90 4.55 -12.70
CA ALA A 44 15.74 5.34 -13.59
C ALA A 44 17.05 5.81 -12.92
N ARG A 45 17.05 6.00 -11.60
CA ARG A 45 18.26 6.38 -10.84
C ARG A 45 19.10 5.18 -10.41
N ASP A 46 18.45 4.09 -9.99
CA ASP A 46 19.11 2.84 -9.61
C ASP A 46 18.26 1.63 -10.06
N PRO A 47 18.61 0.98 -11.18
CA PRO A 47 17.85 -0.15 -11.71
C PRO A 47 17.87 -1.40 -10.82
N ARG A 48 18.83 -1.52 -9.89
CA ARG A 48 18.95 -2.70 -9.01
C ARG A 48 18.09 -2.57 -7.76
N ARG A 49 17.56 -1.37 -7.50
CA ARG A 49 16.75 -1.11 -6.31
C ARG A 49 15.39 -1.78 -6.42
N ARG A 50 15.16 -2.78 -5.56
CA ARG A 50 13.85 -3.41 -5.41
C ARG A 50 12.83 -2.42 -4.83
N ALA A 51 11.66 -2.36 -5.45
CA ALA A 51 10.53 -1.53 -5.04
C ALA A 51 9.38 -2.41 -4.53
N ILE A 52 9.05 -2.28 -3.25
CA ILE A 52 7.92 -2.95 -2.61
C ILE A 52 6.84 -1.90 -2.33
N ALA A 53 5.62 -2.16 -2.80
CA ALA A 53 4.47 -1.29 -2.54
C ALA A 53 3.54 -1.94 -1.50
N VAL A 54 3.12 -1.15 -0.52
CA VAL A 54 2.12 -1.56 0.48
C VAL A 54 0.96 -0.59 0.41
N VAL A 55 -0.26 -1.09 0.22
CA VAL A 55 -1.48 -0.30 0.06
C VAL A 55 -2.46 -0.69 1.16
N LEU A 56 -2.87 0.27 1.98
CA LEU A 56 -3.92 0.07 2.98
C LEU A 56 -5.24 0.58 2.40
N THR A 57 -6.32 -0.20 2.52
CA THR A 57 -7.66 0.22 2.08
C THR A 57 -8.74 -0.24 3.06
N ASP A 58 -9.70 0.66 3.31
CA ASP A 58 -10.90 0.47 4.13
C ASP A 58 -12.14 0.08 3.30
N GLY A 59 -11.92 -0.41 2.08
CA GLY A 59 -13.00 -0.80 1.17
C GLY A 59 -13.54 0.34 0.29
N ARG A 60 -13.17 1.60 0.56
CA ARG A 60 -13.84 2.78 -0.01
C ARG A 60 -13.00 3.50 -1.06
N ALA A 61 -13.03 3.01 -2.29
CA ALA A 61 -12.60 3.76 -3.46
C ALA A 61 -13.04 3.08 -4.77
N PRO A 62 -14.15 3.54 -5.40
CA PRO A 62 -14.55 2.99 -6.68
C PRO A 62 -13.48 3.26 -7.76
N ALA A 63 -13.42 2.37 -8.76
CA ALA A 63 -12.60 2.52 -9.97
C ALA A 63 -11.07 2.59 -9.77
N ALA A 64 -10.50 1.83 -8.81
CA ALA A 64 -9.06 1.80 -8.55
C ALA A 64 -8.31 0.59 -9.15
N THR A 65 -9.01 -0.42 -9.68
CA THR A 65 -8.40 -1.67 -10.20
C THR A 65 -7.46 -1.43 -11.38
N GLY A 66 -7.78 -0.52 -12.30
CA GLY A 66 -6.90 -0.19 -13.42
C GLY A 66 -5.55 0.42 -12.98
N ALA A 67 -5.57 1.25 -11.93
CA ALA A 67 -4.36 1.80 -11.35
C ALA A 67 -3.60 0.75 -10.53
N ALA A 68 -4.30 -0.14 -9.83
CA ALA A 68 -3.70 -1.27 -9.13
C ALA A 68 -2.95 -2.20 -10.09
N ALA A 69 -3.53 -2.49 -11.27
CA ALA A 69 -2.87 -3.29 -12.29
C ALA A 69 -1.59 -2.62 -12.84
N ARG A 70 -1.59 -1.29 -13.01
CA ARG A 70 -0.38 -0.54 -13.38
C ARG A 70 0.69 -0.61 -12.30
N LEU A 71 0.30 -0.52 -11.03
CA LEU A 71 1.22 -0.65 -9.90
C LEU A 71 1.84 -2.05 -9.85
N GLY A 72 1.02 -3.10 -10.02
CA GLY A 72 1.47 -4.50 -10.07
C GLY A 72 2.51 -4.78 -11.16
N ARG A 73 2.40 -4.11 -12.31
CA ARG A 73 3.42 -4.20 -13.39
C ARG A 73 4.69 -3.40 -13.10
N THR A 74 4.64 -2.44 -12.18
CA THR A 74 5.73 -1.49 -11.94
C THR A 74 6.57 -1.86 -10.72
N ALA A 75 5.93 -2.32 -9.64
CA ALA A 75 6.59 -2.75 -8.41
C ALA A 75 7.16 -4.17 -8.53
N ASP A 76 8.18 -4.49 -7.73
CA ASP A 76 8.72 -5.85 -7.61
C ASP A 76 7.84 -6.74 -6.73
N ALA A 77 7.11 -6.13 -5.79
CA ALA A 77 6.10 -6.78 -4.98
C ALA A 77 5.02 -5.76 -4.57
N VAL A 78 3.78 -6.23 -4.48
CA VAL A 78 2.66 -5.44 -3.96
C VAL A 78 1.97 -6.21 -2.85
N HIS A 79 1.70 -5.52 -1.74
CA HIS A 79 0.90 -6.02 -0.64
C HIS A 79 -0.32 -5.12 -0.47
N ILE A 80 -1.51 -5.72 -0.47
CA ILE A 80 -2.75 -5.03 -0.14
C ILE A 80 -3.12 -5.41 1.29
N VAL A 81 -3.23 -4.42 2.16
CA VAL A 81 -3.67 -4.58 3.53
C VAL A 81 -5.13 -4.15 3.61
N ASP A 82 -5.98 -5.13 3.92
CA ASP A 82 -7.42 -4.97 4.05
C ASP A 82 -7.75 -4.55 5.48
N THR A 83 -8.22 -3.32 5.65
CA THR A 83 -8.58 -2.75 6.95
C THR A 83 -10.09 -2.79 7.20
N GLU A 84 -10.87 -3.52 6.40
CA GLU A 84 -12.31 -3.66 6.60
C GLU A 84 -12.61 -4.57 7.80
N GLU A 85 -13.48 -4.10 8.69
CA GLU A 85 -13.93 -4.82 9.89
C GLU A 85 -15.47 -4.99 9.89
N GLY A 86 -15.96 -6.01 10.61
CA GLY A 86 -17.40 -6.24 10.78
C GLY A 86 -18.06 -7.09 9.69
N ALA A 87 -19.39 -7.25 9.80
CA ALA A 87 -20.17 -8.17 8.96
C ALA A 87 -20.39 -7.67 7.52
N VAL A 88 -20.31 -6.36 7.28
CA VAL A 88 -20.48 -5.76 5.96
C VAL A 88 -19.12 -5.40 5.40
N ARG A 89 -18.77 -5.99 4.26
CA ARG A 89 -17.49 -5.78 3.57
C ARG A 89 -17.74 -5.40 2.12
N LEU A 90 -17.07 -4.36 1.66
CA LEU A 90 -17.11 -3.83 0.30
C LEU A 90 -16.23 -4.65 -0.64
N GLY A 91 -15.20 -5.33 -0.12
CA GLY A 91 -14.41 -6.31 -0.87
C GLY A 91 -13.37 -5.70 -1.82
N LEU A 92 -13.21 -4.38 -1.81
CA LEU A 92 -12.28 -3.67 -2.69
C LEU A 92 -10.84 -4.17 -2.54
N ALA A 93 -10.40 -4.51 -1.33
CA ALA A 93 -9.05 -5.00 -1.09
C ALA A 93 -8.73 -6.25 -1.92
N ARG A 94 -9.71 -7.15 -2.06
CA ARG A 94 -9.59 -8.36 -2.89
C ARG A 94 -9.47 -8.00 -4.36
N ASP A 95 -10.31 -7.10 -4.85
CA ASP A 95 -10.31 -6.69 -6.26
C ASP A 95 -8.99 -6.01 -6.65
N LEU A 96 -8.45 -5.18 -5.76
CA LEU A 96 -7.14 -4.57 -5.95
C LEU A 96 -6.04 -5.61 -5.93
N ALA A 97 -6.10 -6.59 -5.02
CA ALA A 97 -5.10 -7.64 -4.93
C ALA A 97 -5.05 -8.50 -6.20
N VAL A 98 -6.22 -8.89 -6.72
CA VAL A 98 -6.33 -9.61 -7.99
C VAL A 98 -5.78 -8.76 -9.14
N ALA A 99 -6.22 -7.51 -9.26
CA ALA A 99 -5.80 -6.63 -10.34
C ALA A 99 -4.28 -6.37 -10.35
N ALA A 100 -3.64 -6.27 -9.18
CA ALA A 100 -2.22 -6.02 -9.04
C ALA A 100 -1.34 -7.28 -9.01
N GLY A 101 -1.91 -8.49 -8.96
CA GLY A 101 -1.15 -9.71 -8.68
C GLY A 101 -0.49 -9.67 -7.29
N ALA A 102 -1.14 -9.04 -6.32
CA ALA A 102 -0.60 -8.72 -5.01
C ALA A 102 -0.95 -9.77 -3.94
N THR A 103 -0.17 -9.78 -2.86
CA THR A 103 -0.54 -10.52 -1.64
C THR A 103 -1.58 -9.73 -0.85
N LEU A 104 -2.72 -10.35 -0.55
CA LEU A 104 -3.76 -9.77 0.31
C LEU A 104 -3.51 -10.15 1.78
N ILE A 105 -3.51 -9.16 2.68
CA ILE A 105 -3.26 -9.32 4.11
C ILE A 105 -4.42 -8.67 4.88
N PRO A 106 -5.28 -9.42 5.57
CA PRO A 106 -6.26 -8.83 6.47
C PRO A 106 -5.56 -8.20 7.68
N LEU A 107 -5.88 -6.94 8.01
CA LEU A 107 -5.29 -6.22 9.14
C LEU A 107 -5.47 -6.95 10.49
N PRO A 108 -6.59 -7.64 10.78
CA PRO A 108 -6.70 -8.46 12.00
C PRO A 108 -5.64 -9.56 12.13
N ALA A 109 -5.03 -10.00 11.02
CA ALA A 109 -3.93 -10.97 11.03
C ALA A 109 -2.57 -10.33 11.36
N ILE A 110 -2.45 -8.99 11.31
CA ILE A 110 -1.24 -8.25 11.68
C ILE A 110 -1.29 -7.96 13.19
N ARG A 111 -1.16 -9.00 14.02
CA ARG A 111 -0.81 -8.81 15.44
C ARG A 111 0.67 -8.47 15.54
N ARG A 112 1.05 -7.54 16.43
CA ARG A 112 2.44 -7.15 16.69
C ARG A 112 3.32 -8.41 16.74
N PRO A 113 4.43 -8.50 15.98
CA PRO A 113 5.47 -9.42 16.38
C PRO A 113 5.86 -9.02 17.80
N SER A 114 5.79 -9.95 18.75
CA SER A 114 6.41 -9.76 20.04
C SER A 114 7.90 -9.50 19.76
N VAL A 115 8.33 -8.27 20.00
CA VAL A 115 9.76 -7.96 20.10
C VAL A 115 10.25 -8.73 21.32
N GLY A 116 10.66 -9.97 21.08
CA GLY A 116 11.44 -10.74 22.03
C GLY A 116 12.75 -10.00 22.18
N ARG A 117 12.95 -9.36 23.34
CA ARG A 117 14.25 -8.84 23.74
C ARG A 117 15.23 -10.00 23.60
N ARG A 118 16.22 -9.90 22.70
CA ARG A 118 17.35 -10.83 22.72
C ARG A 118 18.02 -10.65 24.08
N ALA A 119 17.92 -11.68 24.92
CA ALA A 119 18.77 -11.79 26.08
C ALA A 119 20.20 -11.92 25.58
N ALA A 120 21.04 -10.96 25.97
CA ALA A 120 22.48 -11.17 26.09
C ALA A 120 22.74 -11.79 27.47
#